data_AF-A0A4R2HBA2-F1
#
_entry.id   AF-A0A4R2HBA2-F1
#
_cell.length_a   1.000
_cell.length_b   1.000
_cell.length_c   1.000
_cell.angle_alpha   90.00
_cell.angle_beta   90.00
_cell.angle_gamma   90.00
#
_symmetry.space_group_name_H-M   'P 1'
#
loop_
_entity.id
_entity.type
_entity.pdbx_description
1 polymer ?
#
loop_
_entity_poly.entity_id
_entity_poly.type
_entity_poly.pdbx_seq_one_letter_code
_entity_poly.pdbx_strand_id
1 'polypeptide(L)'
;MKFNAAFLGQLGLYMAVVDDVLAKAGDKPTIGLLLCQNKKEVVAEYALRGFKAPIGVADWTMAINNSLPEEFQSALPSVAELEAELASATDDD
;
A
#
# COMPACT_ATOMS: atom_id res chain seq x y z
N MET A 1 -4.00 11.73 6.08
CA MET A 1 -2.58 11.76 6.48
C MET A 1 -1.73 12.44 5.40
N LYS A 2 -0.79 13.32 5.79
CA LYS A 2 0.16 13.96 4.86
C LYS A 2 1.37 13.05 4.63
N PHE A 3 1.94 13.09 3.43
CA PHE A 3 3.16 12.35 3.11
C PHE A 3 4.32 12.68 4.07
N ASN A 4 5.07 11.65 4.48
CA ASN A 4 6.33 11.73 5.21
C ASN A 4 7.34 10.76 4.57
N ALA A 5 8.57 11.22 4.33
CA ALA A 5 9.64 10.42 3.74
C ALA A 5 9.97 9.16 4.57
N ALA A 6 9.75 9.17 5.89
CA ALA A 6 9.93 8.01 6.75
C ALA A 6 9.09 6.79 6.32
N PHE A 7 7.93 7.02 5.69
CA PHE A 7 7.07 5.94 5.19
C PHE A 7 7.71 5.13 4.07
N LEU A 8 8.60 5.73 3.28
CA LEU A 8 9.34 5.00 2.24
C LEU A 8 10.34 4.00 2.84
N GLY A 9 10.92 4.31 4.00
CA GLY A 9 11.80 3.38 4.72
C GLY A 9 11.03 2.17 5.23
N GLN A 10 9.85 2.39 5.82
CA GLN A 10 8.97 1.31 6.27
C GLN A 10 8.48 0.46 5.09
N LEU A 11 8.01 1.10 4.02
CA LEU A 11 7.55 0.40 2.82
C LEU A 11 8.67 -0.41 2.17
N GLY A 12 9.88 0.15 2.07
CA GLY A 12 11.05 -0.56 1.56
C GLY A 12 11.41 -1.79 2.39
N LEU A 13 11.29 -1.72 3.72
CA LEU A 13 11.47 -2.88 4.59
C LEU A 13 10.46 -3.98 4.26
N TYR A 14 9.17 -3.63 4.17
CA TYR A 14 8.13 -4.61 3.84
C TYR A 14 8.34 -5.25 2.48
N MET A 15 8.67 -4.46 1.46
CA MET A 15 8.97 -4.99 0.12
C MET A 15 10.14 -5.97 0.15
N ALA A 16 11.21 -5.66 0.89
CA ALA A 16 12.36 -6.55 1.02
C ALA A 16 11.98 -7.88 1.71
N VAL A 17 11.17 -7.82 2.76
CA VAL A 17 10.68 -9.03 3.45
C VAL A 17 9.77 -9.85 2.53
N VAL A 18 8.89 -9.22 1.76
CA VAL A 18 8.01 -9.92 0.80
C VAL A 18 8.84 -10.59 -0.30
N ASP A 19 9.82 -9.88 -0.85
CA ASP A 19 10.73 -10.43 -1.88
C ASP A 19 11.57 -11.60 -1.34
N ASP A 20 11.90 -11.62 -0.04
CA ASP A 20 12.69 -12.70 0.58
C ASP A 20 11.83 -13.91 0.99
N VAL A 21 10.65 -13.68 1.55
CA VAL A 21 9.83 -14.71 2.19
C VAL A 21 8.76 -15.29 1.26
N LEU A 22 8.20 -14.48 0.35
CA LEU A 22 7.00 -14.84 -0.42
C LEU A 22 7.24 -14.97 -1.92
N ALA A 23 8.27 -14.32 -2.46
CA ALA A 23 8.55 -14.39 -3.89
C ALA A 23 9.02 -15.78 -4.33
N LYS A 24 8.50 -16.24 -5.47
CA LYS A 24 8.81 -17.54 -6.06
C LYS A 24 9.70 -17.37 -7.29
N ALA A 25 10.29 -18.47 -7.74
CA ALA A 25 11.09 -18.50 -8.95
C ALA A 25 10.25 -18.05 -10.16
N GLY A 26 10.58 -16.86 -10.70
CA GLY A 26 9.89 -16.25 -11.84
C GLY A 26 9.07 -15.01 -11.52
N ASP A 27 8.86 -14.70 -10.24
CA ASP A 27 8.18 -13.47 -9.83
C ASP A 27 9.03 -12.23 -10.13
N LYS A 28 8.36 -11.12 -10.41
CA LYS A 28 9.00 -9.80 -10.57
C LYS A 28 9.16 -9.15 -9.19
N PRO A 29 10.07 -8.16 -9.04
CA PRO A 29 10.21 -7.42 -7.79
C PRO A 29 8.88 -6.89 -7.29
N THR A 30 8.65 -6.97 -5.99
CA THR A 30 7.46 -6.44 -5.34
C THR A 30 7.30 -4.96 -5.67
N ILE A 31 6.05 -4.53 -5.86
CA ILE A 31 5.70 -3.12 -6.13
C ILE A 31 5.12 -2.52 -4.86
N GLY A 32 5.70 -1.42 -4.39
CA GLY A 32 5.22 -0.69 -3.22
C GLY A 32 4.21 0.38 -3.63
N LEU A 33 3.04 0.41 -2.98
CA LEU A 33 2.05 1.47 -3.15
C LEU A 33 1.80 2.19 -1.82
N LEU A 34 2.15 3.48 -1.76
CA LEU A 34 1.87 4.32 -0.60
C LEU A 34 0.66 5.22 -0.86
N LEU A 35 -0.42 5.00 -0.12
CA LEU A 35 -1.62 5.82 -0.18
C LEU A 35 -1.54 6.99 0.82
N CYS A 36 -1.60 8.22 0.33
CA CYS A 36 -1.58 9.44 1.16
C CYS A 36 -2.83 10.28 0.89
N GLN A 37 -3.51 10.82 1.90
CA GLN A 37 -4.69 11.70 1.65
C GLN A 37 -4.33 13.05 1.02
N ASN A 38 -3.05 13.42 1.01
CA ASN A 38 -2.59 14.66 0.41
C ASN A 38 -1.11 14.54 0.05
N LYS A 39 -0.78 14.60 -1.25
CA LYS A 39 0.58 14.60 -1.76
C LYS A 39 1.08 16.05 -1.76
N LYS A 40 2.15 16.31 -1.01
CA LYS A 40 3.05 17.41 -1.37
C LYS A 40 3.98 16.86 -2.44
N GLU A 41 3.55 17.00 -3.70
CA GLU A 41 4.15 16.40 -4.89
C GLU A 41 5.67 16.57 -4.95
N VAL A 42 6.17 17.77 -4.63
CA VAL A 42 7.60 18.08 -4.60
C VAL A 42 8.36 17.24 -3.56
N VAL A 43 7.85 17.10 -2.34
CA VAL A 43 8.55 16.35 -1.27
C VAL A 43 8.55 14.85 -1.58
N ALA A 44 7.45 14.34 -2.12
CA ALA A 44 7.36 12.94 -2.54
C ALA A 44 8.31 12.65 -3.70
N GLU A 45 8.38 13.54 -4.71
CA GLU A 45 9.28 13.39 -5.85
C GLU A 45 10.76 13.37 -5.40
N TYR A 46 11.18 14.32 -4.57
CA TYR A 46 12.55 14.34 -4.06
C TYR A 46 12.90 13.12 -3.22
N ALA A 47 11.95 12.64 -2.41
CA ALA A 47 12.15 11.44 -1.61
C ALA A 47 12.26 10.18 -2.50
N LEU A 48 11.43 10.07 -3.55
CA LEU A 48 11.45 8.93 -4.49
C LEU A 48 12.68 8.90 -5.39
N ARG A 49 13.27 10.05 -5.75
CA ARG A 49 14.49 10.11 -6.59
C ARG A 49 15.67 9.31 -6.03
N GLY A 50 15.74 9.13 -4.70
CA GLY A 50 16.78 8.34 -4.04
C GLY A 50 16.51 6.83 -3.96
N PHE A 51 15.28 6.39 -4.25
CA PHE A 51 14.88 4.99 -4.13
C PHE A 51 14.98 4.27 -5.48
N LYS A 52 15.60 3.08 -5.47
CA LYS A 52 15.69 2.19 -6.65
C LYS A 52 14.56 1.18 -6.74
N ALA A 53 13.80 1.00 -5.67
CA ALA A 53 12.65 0.09 -5.61
C ALA A 53 11.44 0.70 -6.35
N PRO A 54 10.59 -0.12 -6.99
CA PRO A 54 9.41 0.35 -7.69
C PRO A 54 8.33 0.78 -6.68
N ILE A 55 8.36 2.06 -6.28
CA ILE A 55 7.42 2.64 -5.32
C ILE A 55 6.58 3.72 -6.00
N GLY A 56 5.25 3.57 -5.92
CA GLY A 56 4.27 4.58 -6.30
C GLY A 56 3.69 5.30 -5.09
N VAL A 57 3.54 6.63 -5.18
CA VAL A 57 2.82 7.43 -4.18
C VAL A 57 1.57 7.99 -4.83
N ALA A 58 0.40 7.65 -4.29
CA ALA A 58 -0.88 8.07 -4.83
C ALA A 58 -1.68 8.90 -3.81
N ASP A 59 -2.39 9.90 -4.33
CA ASP A 59 -3.40 10.61 -3.54
C ASP A 59 -4.63 9.73 -3.35
N TRP A 60 -5.03 9.57 -2.09
CA TRP A 60 -6.29 8.94 -1.74
C TRP A 60 -7.44 9.91 -1.98
N THR A 61 -8.15 9.70 -3.09
CA THR A 61 -9.34 10.48 -3.42
C THR A 61 -10.55 9.79 -2.81
N MET A 62 -11.24 10.43 -1.86
CA MET A 62 -12.49 9.96 -1.25
C MET A 62 -13.63 9.71 -2.27
N ALA A 63 -13.45 10.15 -3.53
CA ALA A 63 -14.34 9.83 -4.63
C ALA A 63 -14.56 8.32 -4.77
N ILE A 64 -13.56 7.45 -4.60
CA ILE A 64 -13.75 5.99 -4.69
C ILE A 64 -14.85 5.51 -3.75
N ASN A 65 -14.99 6.06 -2.55
CA ASN A 65 -16.06 5.68 -1.62
C ASN A 65 -17.43 6.26 -2.02
N ASN A 66 -17.43 7.46 -2.59
CA ASN A 66 -18.66 8.16 -3.02
C ASN A 66 -19.12 7.80 -4.45
N SER A 67 -18.26 7.16 -5.24
CA SER A 67 -18.46 6.83 -6.65
C SER A 67 -18.17 5.35 -6.93
N LEU A 68 -18.11 4.50 -5.91
CA LEU A 68 -17.97 3.06 -6.10
C LEU A 68 -19.21 2.57 -6.85
N PRO A 69 -19.08 2.06 -8.09
CA PRO A 69 -20.22 1.52 -8.83
C PRO A 69 -20.91 0.44 -8.00
N GLU A 70 -22.25 0.40 -7.99
CA GLU A 70 -23.03 -0.55 -7.16
C GLU A 70 -22.64 -2.01 -7.43
N GLU A 71 -22.18 -2.32 -8.65
CA GLU A 71 -21.67 -3.64 -9.05
C GLU A 71 -20.45 -4.13 -8.24
N PHE A 72 -19.65 -3.21 -7.68
CA PHE A 72 -18.46 -3.55 -6.89
C PHE A 72 -18.68 -3.44 -5.38
N GLN A 73 -19.79 -2.85 -4.93
CA GLN A 73 -20.09 -2.76 -3.49
C GLN A 73 -20.33 -4.14 -2.86
N SER A 74 -20.96 -5.06 -3.60
CA SER A 74 -21.22 -6.43 -3.14
C SER A 74 -20.00 -7.36 -3.23
N ALA A 75 -18.95 -6.96 -3.96
CA ALA A 75 -17.72 -7.73 -4.13
C ALA A 75 -16.63 -7.36 -3.12
N LEU A 76 -16.79 -6.25 -2.40
CA LEU A 76 -15.85 -5.84 -1.37
C LEU A 76 -16.27 -6.41 -0.01
N PRO A 77 -15.33 -6.99 0.77
CA PRO A 77 -15.60 -7.36 2.15
C PRO A 77 -15.89 -6.11 2.98
N SER A 78 -16.73 -6.27 4.00
CA SER A 78 -17.00 -5.21 4.97
C SER A 78 -15.76 -4.89 5.80
N VAL A 79 -15.74 -3.70 6.41
CA VAL A 79 -14.64 -3.28 7.31
C VAL A 79 -14.47 -4.27 8.46
N ALA A 80 -15.56 -4.79 9.02
CA ALA A 80 -15.52 -5.76 10.11
C ALA A 80 -14.93 -7.11 9.67
N GLU A 81 -15.21 -7.56 8.45
CA GLU A 81 -14.62 -8.79 7.89
C GLU A 81 -13.12 -8.60 7.64
N LEU A 82 -12.70 -7.44 7.14
CA LEU A 82 -11.28 -7.10 6.97
C LEU A 82 -10.53 -7.08 8.31
N GLU A 83 -11.13 -6.50 9.34
CA GLU A 83 -10.54 -6.47 10.69
C GLU A 83 -10.44 -7.87 11.29
N ALA A 84 -11.45 -8.72 11.09
CA ALA A 84 -11.45 -10.09 11.58
C ALA A 84 -10.38 -10.96 10.90
N GLU A 85 -10.27 -10.89 9.57
CA GLU A 85 -9.25 -11.63 8.80
C GLU A 85 -7.83 -11.15 9.13
N LEU A 86 -7.64 -9.83 9.27
CA LEU A 86 -6.35 -9.26 9.64
C LEU A 86 -5.95 -9.65 11.07
N ALA A 87 -6.92 -9.72 11.99
CA ALA A 87 -6.67 -10.19 13.35
C ALA A 87 -6.30 -11.68 13.37
N SER A 88 -7.01 -12.53 12.62
CA SER A 88 -6.67 -13.96 12.54
C SER A 88 -5.32 -14.23 11.88
N ALA A 89 -4.87 -13.38 10.95
CA ALA A 89 -3.55 -13.49 10.34
C ALA A 89 -2.38 -13.16 11.30
N THR A 90 -2.67 -12.58 12.47
CA THR A 90 -1.69 -12.25 13.52
C THR A 90 -1.62 -13.28 14.65
N ASP A 91 -2.49 -14.30 14.66
CA ASP A 91 -2.56 -15.31 15.73
C ASP A 91 -1.88 -16.66 15.38
N ASP A 92 -1.24 -16.77 14.20
CA ASP A 92 -0.37 -17.90 13.86
C ASP A 92 1.08 -17.61 14.29
N ASP A 93 1.38 -17.86 15.57
CA ASP A 93 2.72 -18.02 16.16
C ASP A 93 2.82 -19.42 16.81
#